data_AF-A0A2E4UWE4-F1
#
_entry.id   AF-A0A2E4UWE4-F1
#
_cell.length_a   1.000
_cell.length_b   1.000
_cell.length_c   1.000
_cell.angle_alpha   90.00
_cell.angle_beta   90.00
_cell.angle_gamma   90.00
#
_symmetry.space_group_name_H-M   'P 1'
#
loop_
_entity.id
_entity.type
_entity.pdbx_description
1 polymer ?
#
loop_
_entity_poly.entity_id
_entity_poly.type
_entity_poly.pdbx_seq_one_letter_code
_entity_poly.pdbx_strand_id
1 'polypeptide(L)'
;MTSDRLPATRSGVHVKIDLRYGCNPHQGQAAVSHTAVPLSVLNGTASYINLLDALGAWQLVRELRQATGKASAASFKHVSPAGAAIAGDLSDEFIASQFLRNADLSDVANAYVRARGGDRMCSFGDAAAVSEVVDESLANLLGSEVSDL
;
A
#
# COMPACT_ATOMS: atom_id res chain seq x y z
N MET A 1 19.30 35.40 -19.27
CA MET A 1 18.29 34.76 -20.13
C MET A 1 18.97 33.71 -20.99
N THR A 2 19.17 32.52 -20.45
CA THR A 2 19.60 31.34 -21.22
C THR A 2 18.51 30.31 -21.01
N SER A 3 17.78 30.04 -22.08
CA SER A 3 16.74 29.02 -22.16
C SER A 3 17.41 27.65 -22.00
N ASP A 4 17.32 27.07 -20.82
CA ASP A 4 17.53 25.64 -20.63
C ASP A 4 16.36 24.93 -21.29
N ARG A 5 16.55 24.51 -22.54
CA ARG A 5 15.65 23.56 -23.18
C ARG A 5 15.83 22.23 -22.47
N LEU A 6 14.75 21.76 -21.84
CA LEU A 6 14.62 20.38 -21.37
C LEU A 6 15.05 19.44 -22.52
N PRO A 7 15.93 18.45 -22.28
CA PRO A 7 16.41 17.57 -23.32
C PRO A 7 15.23 16.79 -23.92
N ALA A 8 15.25 16.63 -25.26
CA ALA A 8 14.25 15.89 -26.01
C ALA A 8 14.04 14.49 -25.43
N THR A 9 12.79 14.14 -25.18
CA THR A 9 12.37 12.86 -24.61
C THR A 9 12.90 11.71 -25.45
N ARG A 10 13.79 10.90 -24.87
CA ARG A 10 14.19 9.60 -25.42
C ARG A 10 12.95 8.76 -25.64
N SER A 11 12.91 8.06 -26.78
CA SER A 11 11.94 7.03 -27.16
C SER A 11 11.98 5.85 -26.18
N GLY A 12 11.53 6.07 -24.94
CA GLY A 12 11.37 5.05 -23.92
C GLY A 12 9.98 4.44 -23.95
N VAL A 13 9.83 3.27 -23.36
CA VAL A 13 8.52 2.66 -23.13
C VAL A 13 7.68 3.61 -22.26
N HIS A 14 6.55 4.07 -22.79
CA HIS A 14 5.57 4.83 -22.02
C HIS A 14 4.57 3.84 -21.44
N VAL A 15 4.58 3.68 -20.12
CA VAL A 15 3.55 2.92 -19.41
C VAL A 15 2.41 3.86 -19.10
N LYS A 16 1.19 3.46 -19.45
CA LYS A 16 -0.05 4.15 -19.10
C LYS A 16 -0.91 3.19 -18.29
N ILE A 17 -1.36 3.63 -17.13
CA ILE A 17 -2.32 2.92 -16.29
C ILE A 17 -3.60 3.74 -16.28
N ASP A 18 -4.66 3.18 -16.85
CA ASP A 18 -5.99 3.79 -16.84
C ASP A 18 -6.61 3.64 -15.45
N LEU A 19 -7.22 4.71 -14.96
CA LEU A 19 -7.85 4.78 -13.65
C LEU A 19 -9.37 4.90 -13.83
N ARG A 20 -10.13 4.45 -12.82
CA ARG A 20 -11.60 4.52 -12.84
C ARG A 20 -12.13 5.95 -13.06
N TYR A 21 -11.55 6.92 -12.34
CA TYR A 21 -11.83 8.35 -12.45
C TYR A 21 -10.74 9.15 -11.72
N GLY A 22 -10.83 10.50 -11.75
CA GLY A 22 -9.97 11.41 -10.97
C GLY A 22 -10.17 11.31 -9.45
N CYS A 23 -10.01 12.41 -8.70
CA CYS A 23 -10.26 12.36 -7.24
C CYS A 23 -11.72 12.05 -6.90
N ASN A 24 -12.65 12.42 -7.79
CA ASN A 24 -14.09 12.24 -7.63
C ASN A 24 -14.72 11.72 -8.93
N PRO A 25 -15.85 10.98 -8.88
CA PRO A 25 -16.48 10.38 -10.06
C PRO A 25 -16.81 11.38 -11.19
N HIS A 26 -17.19 12.60 -10.86
CA HIS A 26 -17.56 13.63 -11.85
C HIS A 26 -16.37 14.15 -12.68
N GLN A 27 -15.13 13.86 -12.27
CA GLN A 27 -13.92 14.30 -12.98
C GLN A 27 -13.58 13.44 -14.21
N GLY A 28 -14.39 12.42 -14.50
CA GLY A 28 -14.25 11.59 -15.71
C GLY A 28 -12.97 10.75 -15.71
N GLN A 29 -12.57 10.30 -16.92
CA GLN A 29 -11.43 9.40 -17.10
C GLN A 29 -10.11 10.04 -16.65
N ALA A 30 -9.31 9.27 -15.91
CA ALA A 30 -7.97 9.65 -15.49
C ALA A 30 -6.97 8.53 -15.82
N ALA A 31 -5.70 8.88 -15.92
CA ALA A 31 -4.62 7.91 -16.10
C ALA A 31 -3.32 8.44 -15.49
N VAL A 32 -2.43 7.52 -15.14
CA VAL A 32 -1.03 7.84 -14.84
C VAL A 32 -0.14 7.33 -15.94
N SER A 33 0.87 8.12 -16.29
CA SER A 33 1.86 7.78 -17.31
C SER A 33 3.28 7.97 -16.78
N HIS A 34 4.16 7.02 -17.07
CA HIS A 34 5.57 7.07 -16.68
C HIS A 34 6.45 6.52 -17.81
N THR A 35 7.70 6.97 -17.88
CA THR A 35 8.72 6.54 -18.88
C THR A 35 9.44 5.24 -18.50
N ALA A 36 8.96 4.55 -17.47
CA ALA A 36 9.48 3.30 -16.95
C ALA A 36 8.30 2.44 -16.47
N VAL A 37 8.57 1.18 -16.09
CA VAL A 37 7.56 0.24 -15.57
C VAL A 37 7.73 0.01 -14.05
N PRO A 38 7.50 1.00 -13.17
CA PRO A 38 7.69 0.83 -11.74
C PRO A 38 6.52 0.13 -11.04
N LEU A 39 5.36 0.00 -11.72
CA LEU A 39 4.11 -0.52 -11.16
C LEU A 39 3.39 -1.35 -12.23
N SER A 40 2.83 -2.48 -11.80
CA SER A 40 1.99 -3.35 -12.63
C SER A 40 0.70 -3.66 -11.89
N VAL A 41 -0.44 -3.53 -12.57
CA VAL A 41 -1.75 -3.93 -12.02
C VAL A 41 -1.94 -5.42 -12.31
N LEU A 42 -1.95 -6.24 -11.26
CA LEU A 42 -2.13 -7.69 -11.39
C LEU A 42 -3.60 -8.11 -11.35
N ASN A 43 -4.45 -7.33 -10.67
CA ASN A 43 -5.89 -7.57 -10.55
C ASN A 43 -6.65 -6.26 -10.34
N GLY A 44 -7.88 -6.18 -10.84
CA GLY A 44 -8.79 -5.05 -10.62
C GLY A 44 -8.44 -3.77 -11.39
N THR A 45 -8.98 -2.63 -10.94
CA THR A 45 -8.75 -1.32 -11.55
C THR A 45 -8.68 -0.23 -10.48
N ALA A 46 -7.52 0.40 -10.36
CA ALA A 46 -7.27 1.43 -9.34
C ALA A 46 -8.09 2.71 -9.60
N SER A 47 -8.47 3.40 -8.52
CA SER A 47 -8.87 4.82 -8.58
C SER A 47 -7.64 5.72 -8.44
N TYR A 48 -7.82 7.02 -8.70
CA TYR A 48 -6.78 8.03 -8.46
C TYR A 48 -6.31 8.04 -7.01
N ILE A 49 -7.24 7.97 -6.05
CA ILE A 49 -6.90 7.98 -4.61
C ILE A 49 -6.16 6.70 -4.23
N ASN A 50 -6.59 5.53 -4.72
CA ASN A 50 -5.88 4.26 -4.45
C ASN A 50 -4.41 4.34 -4.88
N LEU A 51 -4.12 4.99 -6.00
CA LEU A 51 -2.74 5.14 -6.46
C LEU A 51 -1.93 6.08 -5.56
N LEU A 52 -2.53 7.18 -5.07
CA LEU A 52 -1.87 8.07 -4.10
C LEU A 52 -1.57 7.35 -2.78
N ASP A 53 -2.53 6.59 -2.26
CA ASP A 53 -2.35 5.77 -1.07
C ASP A 53 -1.22 4.75 -1.29
N ALA A 54 -1.24 4.01 -2.40
CA ALA A 54 -0.23 3.00 -2.73
C ALA A 54 1.19 3.58 -2.79
N LEU A 55 1.35 4.73 -3.46
CA LEU A 55 2.66 5.37 -3.62
C LEU A 55 3.20 5.91 -2.30
N GLY A 56 2.34 6.46 -1.43
CA GLY A 56 2.70 6.90 -0.09
C GLY A 56 3.08 5.72 0.81
N ALA A 57 2.21 4.70 0.85
CA ALA A 57 2.38 3.52 1.67
C ALA A 57 3.63 2.71 1.28
N TRP A 58 3.89 2.56 -0.02
CA TRP A 58 5.07 1.85 -0.53
C TRP A 58 6.39 2.49 -0.09
N GLN A 59 6.51 3.81 -0.18
CA GLN A 59 7.71 4.52 0.25
C GLN A 59 7.94 4.33 1.75
N LEU A 60 6.86 4.45 2.55
CA LEU A 60 6.91 4.30 3.99
C LEU A 60 7.42 2.91 4.41
N VAL A 61 6.84 1.82 3.87
CA VAL A 61 7.27 0.46 4.26
C VAL A 61 8.69 0.15 3.77
N ARG A 62 9.08 0.66 2.60
CA ARG A 62 10.44 0.48 2.10
C ARG A 62 11.46 1.15 3.01
N GLU A 63 11.19 2.36 3.48
CA GLU A 63 12.06 3.09 4.41
C GLU A 63 12.09 2.43 5.79
N LEU A 64 10.95 1.95 6.30
CA LEU A 64 10.89 1.19 7.55
C LEU A 64 11.74 -0.09 7.49
N ARG A 65 11.61 -0.88 6.42
CA ARG A 65 12.44 -2.08 6.21
C ARG A 65 13.92 -1.75 6.17
N GLN A 66 14.31 -0.70 5.43
CA GLN A 66 15.70 -0.26 5.33
C GLN A 66 16.26 0.19 6.68
N ALA A 67 15.48 0.94 7.47
CA ALA A 67 15.91 1.48 8.74
C ALA A 67 16.00 0.43 9.86
N THR A 68 15.16 -0.61 9.81
CA THR A 68 14.98 -1.56 10.93
C THR A 68 15.46 -2.98 10.64
N GLY A 69 15.62 -3.34 9.37
CA GLY A 69 15.94 -4.70 8.94
C GLY A 69 14.80 -5.71 9.10
N LYS A 70 13.61 -5.28 9.55
CA LYS A 70 12.44 -6.14 9.79
C LYS A 70 11.37 -5.97 8.71
N ALA A 71 10.58 -7.01 8.48
CA ALA A 71 9.39 -6.90 7.63
C ALA A 71 8.50 -5.79 8.15
N SER A 72 7.90 -5.01 7.26
CA SER A 72 7.11 -3.85 7.62
C SER A 72 5.87 -3.73 6.76
N ALA A 73 4.86 -3.06 7.31
CA ALA A 73 3.57 -2.88 6.68
C ALA A 73 2.96 -1.52 7.04
N ALA A 74 2.05 -1.07 6.20
CA ALA A 74 1.25 0.13 6.41
C ALA A 74 -0.19 -0.11 5.95
N SER A 75 -1.13 0.44 6.72
CA SER A 75 -2.54 0.60 6.36
C SER A 75 -2.78 2.07 6.08
N PHE A 76 -3.13 2.42 4.84
CA PHE A 76 -3.37 3.80 4.40
C PHE A 76 -4.85 4.07 4.14
N LYS A 77 -5.29 5.26 4.52
CA LYS A 77 -6.62 5.78 4.20
C LYS A 77 -6.52 7.28 3.95
N HIS A 78 -7.07 7.76 2.83
CA HIS A 78 -7.10 9.18 2.48
C HIS A 78 -5.70 9.85 2.48
N VAL A 79 -4.73 9.16 1.88
CA VAL A 79 -3.34 9.63 1.67
C VAL A 79 -2.58 9.83 2.98
N SER A 80 -2.94 9.06 4.01
CA SER A 80 -2.26 9.05 5.31
C SER A 80 -2.33 7.67 5.96
N PRO A 81 -1.32 7.29 6.76
CA PRO A 81 -1.34 6.01 7.46
C PRO A 81 -2.41 6.03 8.57
N ALA A 82 -3.37 5.11 8.50
CA ALA A 82 -4.16 4.73 9.67
C ALA A 82 -3.28 3.99 10.70
N GLY A 83 -2.26 3.28 10.21
CA GLY A 83 -1.17 2.78 11.02
C GLY A 83 -0.02 2.21 10.18
N ALA A 84 1.15 2.07 10.80
CA ALA A 84 2.32 1.46 10.20
C ALA A 84 3.14 0.77 11.29
N ALA A 85 3.73 -0.37 10.94
CA ALA A 85 4.47 -1.18 11.90
C ALA A 85 5.55 -2.03 11.23
N ILE A 86 6.45 -2.52 12.07
CA ILE A 86 7.39 -3.60 11.75
C ILE A 86 6.98 -4.87 12.47
N ALA A 87 7.45 -6.02 11.97
CA ALA A 87 7.24 -7.31 12.60
C ALA A 87 7.78 -7.35 14.05
N GLY A 88 7.04 -8.01 14.92
CA GLY A 88 7.48 -8.33 16.28
C GLY A 88 6.34 -8.82 17.16
N ASP A 89 6.63 -9.00 18.44
CA ASP A 89 5.76 -9.72 19.35
C ASP A 89 4.34 -9.11 19.44
N LEU A 90 3.34 -9.98 19.48
CA LEU A 90 1.94 -9.64 19.71
C LEU A 90 1.59 -10.11 21.12
N SER A 91 1.12 -9.20 21.97
CA SER A 91 0.62 -9.59 23.28
C SER A 91 -0.75 -10.27 23.13
N ASP A 92 -1.12 -11.09 24.12
CA ASP A 92 -2.42 -11.76 24.14
C ASP A 92 -3.59 -10.74 24.10
N GLU A 93 -3.44 -9.59 24.75
CA GLU A 93 -4.42 -8.51 24.71
C GLU A 93 -4.53 -7.90 23.31
N PHE A 94 -3.40 -7.72 22.62
CA PHE A 94 -3.41 -7.21 21.26
C PHE A 94 -4.09 -8.21 20.32
N ILE A 95 -3.72 -9.49 20.38
CA ILE A 95 -4.34 -10.57 19.60
C ILE A 95 -5.86 -10.58 19.79
N ALA A 96 -6.32 -10.52 21.04
CA ALA A 96 -7.74 -10.46 21.39
C ALA A 96 -8.42 -9.20 20.83
N SER A 97 -7.78 -8.02 20.96
CA SER A 97 -8.30 -6.75 20.45
C SER A 97 -8.41 -6.72 18.91
N GLN A 98 -7.61 -7.52 18.23
CA GLN A 98 -7.58 -7.63 16.78
C GLN A 98 -8.46 -8.76 16.22
N PHE A 99 -9.23 -9.45 17.08
CA PHE A 99 -10.13 -10.54 16.67
C PHE A 99 -9.44 -11.64 15.84
N LEU A 100 -8.15 -11.87 16.08
CA LEU A 100 -7.37 -12.83 15.30
C LEU A 100 -7.80 -14.27 15.62
N ARG A 101 -8.02 -15.06 14.57
CA ARG A 101 -8.34 -16.49 14.71
C ARG A 101 -7.10 -17.36 14.89
N ASN A 102 -5.96 -16.89 14.38
CA ASN A 102 -4.65 -17.54 14.49
C ASN A 102 -3.60 -16.45 14.75
N ALA A 103 -2.73 -16.68 15.73
CA ALA A 103 -1.63 -15.79 16.07
C ALA A 103 -0.27 -16.28 15.54
N ASP A 104 -0.21 -17.50 14.98
CA ASP A 104 0.93 -18.01 14.23
C ASP A 104 0.93 -17.37 12.84
N LEU A 105 1.55 -16.19 12.77
CA LEU A 105 1.62 -15.33 11.60
C LEU A 105 3.05 -15.27 11.09
N SER A 106 3.21 -15.23 9.77
CA SER A 106 4.50 -14.88 9.19
C SER A 106 4.91 -13.44 9.55
N ASP A 107 6.18 -13.08 9.41
CA ASP A 107 6.67 -11.74 9.73
C ASP A 107 5.91 -10.62 8.99
N VAL A 108 5.56 -10.84 7.71
CA VAL A 108 4.85 -9.84 6.92
C VAL A 108 3.38 -9.72 7.33
N ALA A 109 2.72 -10.84 7.67
CA ALA A 109 1.37 -10.85 8.20
C ALA A 109 1.31 -10.21 9.59
N ASN A 110 2.28 -10.51 10.45
CA ASN A 110 2.46 -9.90 11.76
C ASN A 110 2.60 -8.37 11.64
N ALA A 111 3.49 -7.90 10.76
CA ALA A 111 3.66 -6.47 10.53
C ALA A 111 2.35 -5.80 10.07
N TYR A 112 1.60 -6.44 9.16
CA TYR A 112 0.34 -5.90 8.67
C TYR A 112 -0.75 -5.84 9.75
N VAL A 113 -0.91 -6.88 10.57
CA VAL A 113 -1.85 -6.86 11.69
C VAL A 113 -1.53 -5.73 12.67
N ARG A 114 -0.24 -5.50 12.95
CA ARG A 114 0.19 -4.38 13.79
C ARG A 114 -0.12 -3.02 13.16
N ALA A 115 0.10 -2.88 11.86
CA ALA A 115 -0.20 -1.65 11.12
C ALA A 115 -1.70 -1.37 11.11
N ARG A 116 -2.52 -2.34 10.69
CA ARG A 116 -3.99 -2.25 10.68
C ARG A 116 -4.58 -2.04 12.07
N GLY A 117 -3.98 -2.67 13.08
CA GLY A 117 -4.39 -2.57 14.47
C GLY A 117 -4.07 -1.25 15.15
N GLY A 118 -3.35 -0.32 14.49
CA GLY A 118 -3.16 1.03 14.99
C GLY A 118 -4.49 1.78 15.16
N ASP A 119 -5.38 1.64 14.18
CA ASP A 119 -6.79 2.03 14.26
C ASP A 119 -7.62 1.19 13.28
N ARG A 120 -8.38 0.23 13.80
CA ARG A 120 -9.23 -0.66 12.98
C ARG A 120 -10.35 0.08 12.26
N MET A 121 -10.89 1.14 12.83
CA MET A 121 -11.98 1.90 12.22
C MET A 121 -11.47 2.70 11.03
N CYS A 122 -10.33 3.38 11.19
CA CYS A 122 -9.70 4.12 10.10
C CYS A 122 -9.16 3.19 8.99
N SER A 123 -8.78 1.95 9.35
CA SER A 123 -8.31 0.95 8.39
C SER A 123 -9.44 0.26 7.59
N PHE A 124 -10.71 0.61 7.79
CA PHE A 124 -11.80 0.02 7.01
C PHE A 124 -11.72 0.46 5.54
N GLY A 125 -11.45 -0.49 4.63
CA GLY A 125 -11.19 -0.21 3.22
C GLY A 125 -9.86 0.54 3.02
N ASP A 126 -8.83 0.16 3.76
CA ASP A 126 -7.48 0.68 3.62
C ASP A 126 -6.83 0.25 2.29
N ALA A 127 -5.73 0.91 1.95
CA ALA A 127 -4.74 0.40 1.03
C ALA A 127 -3.58 -0.19 1.84
N ALA A 128 -3.38 -1.50 1.72
CA ALA A 128 -2.30 -2.21 2.37
C ALA A 128 -1.01 -2.10 1.54
N ALA A 129 0.11 -1.81 2.22
CA ALA A 129 1.43 -1.95 1.63
C ALA A 129 2.32 -2.76 2.57
N VAL A 130 3.23 -3.56 1.99
CA VAL A 130 4.18 -4.40 2.73
C VAL A 130 5.56 -4.36 2.08
N SER A 131 6.62 -4.53 2.87
CA SER A 131 8.00 -4.51 2.38
C SER A 131 8.49 -5.86 1.83
N GLU A 132 7.77 -6.95 2.14
CA GLU A 132 8.12 -8.31 1.72
C GLU A 132 7.13 -8.84 0.69
N VAL A 133 7.45 -9.99 0.08
CA VAL A 133 6.50 -10.72 -0.77
C VAL A 133 5.28 -11.14 0.07
N VAL A 134 4.08 -10.89 -0.46
CA VAL A 134 2.82 -11.35 0.16
C VAL A 134 2.79 -12.88 0.14
N ASP A 135 2.73 -13.49 1.32
CA ASP A 135 2.61 -14.94 1.49
C ASP A 135 1.17 -15.37 1.80
N GLU A 136 0.97 -16.68 1.97
CA GLU A 136 -0.35 -17.25 2.29
C GLU A 136 -0.91 -16.75 3.63
N SER A 137 -0.04 -16.53 4.63
CA SER A 137 -0.46 -16.02 5.94
C SER A 137 -1.10 -14.64 5.83
N LEU A 138 -0.43 -13.71 5.12
CA LEU A 138 -0.95 -12.37 4.87
C LEU A 138 -2.17 -12.39 3.94
N ALA A 139 -2.14 -13.19 2.88
CA ALA A 139 -3.26 -13.28 1.94
C ALA A 139 -4.55 -13.77 2.62
N ASN A 140 -4.46 -14.79 3.49
CA ASN A 140 -5.59 -15.27 4.27
C ASN A 140 -6.13 -14.20 5.23
N LEU A 141 -5.25 -13.39 5.83
CA LEU A 141 -5.67 -12.32 6.72
C LEU A 141 -6.41 -11.22 5.97
N LEU A 142 -5.85 -10.75 4.85
CA LEU A 142 -6.49 -9.78 3.95
C LEU A 142 -7.85 -10.29 3.45
N GLY A 143 -7.96 -11.58 3.12
CA GLY A 143 -9.22 -12.19 2.68
C GLY A 143 -10.34 -12.20 3.72
N SER A 144 -10.02 -11.93 4.99
CA SER A 144 -11.00 -11.83 6.09
C SER A 144 -11.35 -10.40 6.49
N GLU A 145 -10.73 -9.41 5.86
CA GLU A 145 -10.81 -7.99 6.20
C GLU A 145 -11.41 -7.18 5.03
N VAL A 146 -11.96 -6.00 5.34
CA VAL A 146 -12.36 -5.05 4.28
C VAL A 146 -11.15 -4.17 3.94
N SER A 147 -10.63 -4.35 2.72
CA SER A 147 -9.45 -3.67 2.14
C SER A 147 -9.77 -3.24 0.71
N ASP A 148 -9.32 -2.05 0.31
CA ASP A 148 -9.54 -1.51 -1.05
C ASP A 148 -8.42 -1.93 -2.02
N LEU A 149 -7.18 -2.01 -1.53
CA LEU A 149 -5.97 -2.36 -2.29
C LEU A 149 -5.00 -3.15 -1.41
#